data_AF-A0A847NL77-F1
#
_entry.id   AF-A0A847NL77-F1
#
_cell.length_a   1.000
_cell.length_b   1.000
_cell.length_c   1.000
_cell.angle_alpha   90.00
_cell.angle_beta   90.00
_cell.angle_gamma   90.00
#
_symmetry.space_group_name_H-M   'P 1'
#
loop_
_entity.id
_entity.type
_entity.pdbx_description
1 polymer ?
#
loop_
_entity_poly.entity_id
_entity_poly.type
_entity_poly.pdbx_seq_one_letter_code
_entity_poly.pdbx_strand_id
1 'polypeptide(L)'
;MELRFCSLSSGSSGNCQYIETNNTRLLVDAGFSGKRIETLLKSIDVCPTSLDGILVTHEHMDHIKGVGVLSRRYDLPIYANKNTWLEMGK
;
A
#
# COMPACT_ATOMS: atom_id res chain seq x y z
N MET A 1 -12.13 2.48 20.27
CA MET A 1 -11.25 2.74 19.11
C MET A 1 -10.93 1.38 18.53
N GLU A 2 -11.42 1.08 17.34
CA GLU A 2 -11.23 -0.23 16.70
C GLU A 2 -10.12 -0.10 15.66
N LEU A 3 -9.12 -0.96 15.77
CA LEU A 3 -8.02 -1.07 14.82
C LEU A 3 -8.20 -2.38 14.07
N ARG A 4 -8.34 -2.30 12.75
CA ARG A 4 -8.36 -3.46 11.87
C ARG A 4 -7.02 -3.54 11.16
N PHE A 5 -6.37 -4.70 11.28
CA PHE A 5 -5.13 -5.00 10.59
C PHE A 5 -5.32 -6.27 9.76
N CYS A 6 -4.82 -6.25 8.52
CA CYS A 6 -4.77 -7.44 7.68
C CYS A 6 -3.45 -7.50 6.92
N SER A 7 -2.74 -8.63 7.05
CA SER A 7 -1.61 -8.93 6.19
C SER A 7 -2.13 -9.47 4.86
N LEU A 8 -2.23 -8.60 3.85
CA LEU A 8 -2.66 -8.99 2.50
C LEU A 8 -1.61 -9.88 1.84
N SER A 9 -0.34 -9.60 2.10
CA SER A 9 0.78 -10.46 1.72
C SER A 9 2.05 -10.10 2.49
N SER A 10 2.89 -11.11 2.70
CA SER A 10 4.19 -10.99 3.33
C SER A 10 5.15 -11.98 2.70
N GLY A 11 6.27 -11.52 2.15
CA GLY A 11 7.30 -12.38 1.57
C GLY A 11 8.05 -11.75 0.41
N SER A 12 9.08 -12.45 -0.08
CA SER A 12 10.02 -11.96 -1.12
C SER A 12 9.38 -11.63 -2.47
N SER A 13 8.15 -12.07 -2.72
CA SER A 13 7.42 -11.79 -3.95
C SER A 13 6.70 -10.44 -3.93
N GLY A 14 6.47 -9.87 -2.75
CA GLY A 14 5.73 -8.64 -2.56
C GLY A 14 5.11 -8.54 -1.16
N ASN A 15 5.27 -7.38 -0.54
CA ASN A 15 4.71 -7.04 0.75
C ASN A 15 3.56 -6.04 0.58
N CYS A 16 2.48 -6.26 1.31
CA CYS A 16 1.35 -5.35 1.34
C CYS A 16 0.53 -5.64 2.60
N GLN A 17 0.38 -4.66 3.47
CA GLN A 17 -0.46 -4.76 4.65
C GLN A 17 -1.52 -3.66 4.64
N TYR A 18 -2.67 -3.96 5.21
CA TYR A 18 -3.79 -3.05 5.34
C TYR A 18 -3.98 -2.70 6.81
N ILE A 19 -4.12 -1.41 7.10
CA ILE A 19 -4.42 -0.86 8.43
C ILE A 19 -5.63 0.06 8.30
N GLU A 20 -6.61 -0.13 9.16
CA GLU A 20 -7.81 0.69 9.21
C GLU A 20 -8.16 1.07 10.65
N THR A 21 -8.59 2.31 10.80
CA THR A 21 -9.30 2.83 11.96
C THR A 21 -10.59 3.48 11.47
N ASN A 22 -11.41 3.97 12.40
CA ASN A 22 -12.64 4.71 12.06
C ASN A 22 -12.41 5.92 11.15
N ASN A 23 -11.20 6.49 11.15
CA ASN A 23 -10.90 7.77 10.48
C ASN A 23 -9.99 7.62 9.25
N THR A 24 -9.32 6.47 9.11
CA THR A 24 -8.21 6.35 8.16
C THR A 24 -7.98 4.89 7.77
N ARG A 25 -7.73 4.67 6.48
CA ARG A 25 -7.43 3.40 5.84
C ARG A 25 -6.14 3.54 5.04
N LEU A 26 -5.11 2.80 5.42
CA LEU A 26 -3.78 2.90 4.82
C LEU A 26 -3.33 1.54 4.31
N LEU A 27 -2.55 1.59 3.23
CA LEU A 27 -1.66 0.50 2.88
C LEU A 27 -0.28 0.76 3.46
N VAL A 28 0.33 -0.29 4.01
CA VAL A 28 1.76 -0.34 4.26
C VAL A 28 2.36 -1.20 3.16
N ASP A 29 3.18 -0.57 2.33
CA ASP A 29 3.76 -1.11 1.12
C ASP A 29 2.73 -1.56 0.06
N ALA A 30 3.22 -1.60 -1.18
CA ALA A 30 2.47 -2.05 -2.35
C ALA A 30 3.41 -2.83 -3.27
N GLY A 31 3.94 -3.95 -2.78
CA GLY A 31 4.93 -4.79 -3.45
C GLY A 31 4.46 -5.55 -4.69
N PHE A 32 3.18 -5.50 -5.03
CA PHE A 32 2.60 -6.18 -6.18
C PHE A 32 2.10 -5.20 -7.24
N SER A 33 1.69 -5.71 -8.40
CA SER A 33 0.96 -4.90 -9.37
C SER A 33 -0.34 -4.37 -8.75
N GLY A 34 -0.76 -3.17 -9.15
CA GLY A 34 -2.02 -2.57 -8.65
C GLY A 34 -3.23 -3.50 -8.79
N LYS A 35 -3.32 -4.25 -9.91
CA LYS A 35 -4.38 -5.25 -10.12
C LYS A 35 -4.40 -6.34 -9.04
N ARG A 36 -3.23 -6.85 -8.63
CA ARG A 36 -3.15 -7.89 -7.58
C ARG A 36 -3.51 -7.31 -6.22
N ILE A 37 -3.10 -6.08 -5.92
CA ILE A 37 -3.46 -5.40 -4.67
C ILE A 37 -4.96 -5.16 -4.60
N GLU A 38 -5.60 -4.73 -5.69
CA GLU A 38 -7.06 -4.60 -5.77
C GLU A 38 -7.78 -5.92 -5.50
N THR A 39 -7.27 -7.05 -6.01
CA THR A 39 -7.82 -8.37 -5.70
C THR A 39 -7.68 -8.71 -4.22
N LEU A 40 -6.54 -8.41 -3.61
CA LEU A 40 -6.30 -8.65 -2.19
C LEU A 40 -7.21 -7.78 -1.31
N LEU A 41 -7.37 -6.49 -1.63
CA LEU A 41 -8.29 -5.60 -0.92
C LEU A 41 -9.74 -6.07 -1.02
N LYS A 42 -10.18 -6.48 -2.21
CA LYS A 42 -11.52 -7.05 -2.41
C LYS A 42 -11.73 -8.33 -1.60
N SER A 43 -10.69 -9.15 -1.40
CA SER A 43 -10.79 -10.40 -0.61
C SER A 43 -11.07 -10.15 0.88
N ILE A 44 -10.89 -8.92 1.35
CA ILE A 44 -11.19 -8.48 2.72
C ILE A 44 -12.31 -7.42 2.76
N ASP A 45 -13.10 -7.32 1.68
CA ASP A 45 -14.21 -6.37 1.53
C ASP A 45 -13.80 -4.90 1.67
N VAL A 46 -12.59 -4.55 1.21
CA VAL A 46 -12.11 -3.15 1.19
C VAL A 46 -12.13 -2.62 -0.25
N CYS A 47 -12.75 -1.46 -0.43
CA CYS A 47 -12.70 -0.75 -1.71
C CYS A 47 -11.38 0.03 -1.84
N PRO A 48 -10.61 -0.13 -2.93
CA PRO A 48 -9.38 0.65 -3.14
C PRO A 48 -9.59 2.17 -3.13
N THR A 49 -10.78 2.64 -3.54
CA THR A 49 -11.11 4.07 -3.56
C THR A 49 -11.38 4.65 -2.17
N SER A 50 -11.50 3.83 -1.13
CA SER A 50 -11.65 4.31 0.24
C SER A 50 -10.31 4.42 0.96
N LEU A 51 -9.19 4.10 0.32
CA LEU A 51 -7.87 4.31 0.92
C LEU A 51 -7.56 5.80 1.04
N ASP A 52 -6.83 6.17 2.10
CA ASP A 52 -6.42 7.55 2.37
C ASP A 52 -4.94 7.79 2.05
N GLY A 53 -4.15 6.73 1.83
CA GLY A 53 -2.73 6.86 1.53
C GLY A 53 -1.96 5.55 1.55
N ILE A 54 -0.69 5.64 1.13
CA ILE A 54 0.25 4.53 1.11
C ILE A 54 1.49 4.92 1.92
N LEU A 55 1.83 4.12 2.93
CA LEU A 55 3.08 4.21 3.67
C LEU A 55 4.10 3.27 3.04
N VAL A 56 5.30 3.75 2.75
CA VAL A 56 6.38 2.92 2.19
C VAL A 56 7.49 2.75 3.21
N THR A 57 7.86 1.50 3.45
CA THR A 57 8.91 1.15 4.43
C THR A 57 10.31 1.37 3.86
N HIS A 58 10.56 0.89 2.64
CA HIS A 58 11.81 1.05 1.90
C HIS A 58 11.62 0.83 0.39
N GLU A 59 12.65 1.13 -0.40
CA GLU A 59 12.60 1.32 -1.86
C GLU A 59 12.67 0.03 -2.70
N HIS A 60 12.76 -1.15 -2.07
CA HIS A 60 12.87 -2.39 -2.82
C HIS A 60 11.60 -2.68 -3.63
N MET A 61 11.77 -3.32 -4.79
CA MET A 61 10.68 -3.57 -5.73
C MET A 61 9.54 -4.41 -5.12
N ASP A 62 9.86 -5.36 -4.24
CA ASP A 62 8.88 -6.14 -3.48
C ASP A 62 8.13 -5.31 -2.42
N HIS A 63 8.37 -4.00 -2.33
CA HIS A 63 7.61 -3.05 -1.52
C HIS A 63 6.97 -1.94 -2.36
N ILE A 64 7.58 -1.53 -3.47
CA ILE A 64 7.16 -0.31 -4.19
C ILE A 64 6.49 -0.55 -5.55
N LYS A 65 6.47 -1.78 -6.07
CA LYS A 65 6.04 -2.12 -7.44
C LYS A 65 4.70 -1.54 -7.87
N GLY A 66 3.74 -1.47 -6.96
CA GLY A 66 2.37 -1.00 -7.17
C GLY A 66 2.12 0.42 -6.70
N VAL A 67 3.03 1.02 -5.93
CA VAL A 67 2.83 2.32 -5.26
C VAL A 67 2.44 3.40 -6.26
N GLY A 68 3.27 3.60 -7.29
CA GLY A 68 3.03 4.64 -8.29
C GLY A 68 1.79 4.40 -9.16
N VAL A 69 1.36 3.14 -9.35
CA VAL A 69 0.13 2.83 -10.08
C VAL A 69 -1.10 3.12 -9.23
N LEU A 70 -1.10 2.71 -7.96
CA LEU A 70 -2.20 2.95 -7.04
C LEU A 70 -2.37 4.44 -6.74
N SER A 71 -1.28 5.14 -6.47
CA SER A 71 -1.30 6.59 -6.20
C SER A 71 -1.93 7.37 -7.36
N ARG A 72 -1.50 7.13 -8.60
CA ARG A 72 -2.09 7.83 -9.77
C ARG A 72 -3.53 7.42 -10.06
N ARG A 73 -3.91 6.18 -9.77
CA ARG A 73 -5.25 5.65 -10.07
C ARG A 73 -6.31 6.14 -9.10
N TYR A 74 -5.93 6.28 -7.83
CA TYR A 74 -6.84 6.56 -6.72
C TYR A 74 -6.54 7.89 -6.02
N ASP A 75 -5.65 8.71 -6.59
CA ASP A 75 -5.20 9.99 -6.05
C ASP A 75 -4.69 9.89 -4.60
N LEU A 76 -3.91 8.83 -4.33
CA LEU A 76 -3.43 8.55 -2.98
C LEU A 76 -2.11 9.26 -2.70
N PRO A 77 -1.98 9.98 -1.57
CA PRO A 77 -0.69 10.46 -1.11
C PRO A 77 0.22 9.29 -0.73
N ILE A 78 1.50 9.43 -1.06
CA ILE A 78 2.55 8.48 -0.71
C ILE A 78 3.39 9.10 0.39
N TYR A 79 3.60 8.36 1.47
CA TYR A 79 4.46 8.75 2.59
C TYR A 79 5.63 7.80 2.68
N ALA A 80 6.84 8.35 2.68
CA ALA A 80 8.08 7.60 2.89
C ALA A 80 9.07 8.49 3.63
N ASN A 81 10.10 7.88 4.23
CA ASN A 81 11.23 8.66 4.72
C ASN A 81 12.01 9.27 3.54
N LYS A 82 12.85 10.28 3.81
CA LYS A 82 13.60 11.02 2.78
C LYS A 82 14.47 10.11 1.90
N ASN A 83 15.19 9.16 2.50
CA ASN A 83 16.11 8.30 1.76
C ASN A 83 15.33 7.38 0.82
N THR A 84 14.31 6.70 1.34
CA THR A 84 13.41 5.85 0.55
C THR A 84 12.77 6.63 -0.60
N TRP A 85 12.26 7.84 -0.34
CA TRP A 85 11.65 8.68 -1.39
C TRP A 85 12.62 8.99 -2.54
N LEU A 86 13.87 9.32 -2.22
CA LEU A 86 14.89 9.67 -3.21
C LEU A 86 15.31 8.45 -4.05
N GLU A 87 15.34 7.26 -3.46
CA GLU A 87 15.71 6.03 -4.18
C GLU A 87 14.56 5.43 -4.99
N MET A 88 13.30 5.60 -4.57
CA MET A 88 12.12 5.10 -5.29
C MET A 88 11.96 5.66 -6.72
N GLY A 89 12.52 6.85 -6.98
CA GLY A 89 12.42 7.52 -8.27
C GLY A 89 13.59 7.24 -9.23
N LYS A 90 14.56 6.43 -8.81
CA LYS A 90 15.70 6.03 -9.63
C LYS A 90 15.38 4.78 -10.44
#